data_AF-A0AAD6IZE5-F1
#
_entry.id   AF-A0AAD6IZE5-F1
#
_cell.length_a   1.000
_cell.length_b   1.000
_cell.length_c   1.000
_cell.angle_alpha   90.00
_cell.angle_beta   90.00
_cell.angle_gamma   90.00
#
_symmetry.space_group_name_H-M   'P 1'
#
loop_
_entity.id
_entity.type
_entity.pdbx_description
1 polymer ?
#
loop_
_entity_poly.entity_id
_entity_poly.type
_entity_poly.pdbx_seq_one_letter_code
_entity_poly.pdbx_strand_id
1 'polypeptide(L)'
;MLAIDDNDVLVLQLGDPSVGQAIRHRHGEFLKTLKTRFGACIITDADKATRHLLRYAPTFILAVDYAFANRSNRPLQESVACAVRNGSVLLLCCDFAPGVTPRAFKTMILNVFNLGWEFGHLHKAVYSLHGPCDEIIGVAEMPDVEPEILTTAIPVWDVEVTSRLYIDHMHERSTKEKDAAAIAFEKLENGFIGYVGDIRNVPGTQAIIFTFMQNILMKVFAPKLVLPKNPRYRVASNTTTASTIQSSPALTPQVATPKSESSTPIPTAEFLSKHKKDRNITPLNQRGPCLACNKASTTRACSMCKSVFFCSSSCQSIAWKAHKEVCPANRITLAQAIEFAEDGNPTPLVKEMIHIHERRVAIERLIDAYRLRIEDLHNISHIDAGHYKQPPGHAPPQPPHMEEFITFLRHMQETVQIVRPHWWDLAAQTECEDLARNHLLRMYIGRKADEEEIITHYGGQTLMPKALRILGDVLYGAKVPMPVEPQGEDFDRLERRAARSSWDEKQRELYRYYLQQEQKNMRRK
;
A
#
# COMPACT_ATOMS: atom_id res chain seq x y z
N MET A 1 16.22 -34.45 -1.40
CA MET A 1 15.08 -33.72 -0.81
C MET A 1 15.63 -32.90 0.33
N LEU A 2 15.48 -31.57 0.27
CA LEU A 2 15.73 -30.73 1.45
C LEU A 2 14.70 -31.12 2.52
N ALA A 3 15.14 -31.29 3.76
CA ALA A 3 14.21 -31.54 4.87
C ALA A 3 13.38 -30.27 5.05
N ILE A 4 12.10 -30.33 4.67
CA ILE A 4 11.11 -29.30 4.99
C ILE A 4 10.83 -29.47 6.48
N ASP A 5 10.94 -28.39 7.25
CA ASP A 5 10.62 -28.45 8.67
C ASP A 5 9.10 -28.63 8.83
N ASP A 6 8.67 -29.41 9.84
CA ASP A 6 7.24 -29.72 10.11
C ASP A 6 6.35 -28.47 10.40
N ASN A 7 6.88 -27.25 10.23
CA ASN A 7 6.19 -25.98 10.46
C ASN A 7 6.21 -25.04 9.24
N ASP A 8 6.69 -25.48 8.08
CA ASP A 8 6.77 -24.62 6.88
C ASP A 8 5.40 -24.35 6.23
N VAL A 9 4.43 -25.24 6.43
CA VAL A 9 3.08 -25.12 5.87
C VAL A 9 2.03 -25.13 6.97
N LEU A 10 1.34 -24.00 7.14
CA LEU A 10 0.24 -23.83 8.07
C LEU A 10 -1.10 -23.87 7.32
N VAL A 11 -2.03 -24.72 7.77
CA VAL A 11 -3.39 -24.81 7.23
C VAL A 11 -4.38 -24.30 8.29
N LEU A 12 -5.10 -23.23 7.95
CA LEU A 12 -6.12 -22.60 8.77
C LEU A 12 -7.49 -23.18 8.44
N GLN A 13 -8.04 -23.98 9.35
CA GLN A 13 -9.37 -24.60 9.24
C GLN A 13 -10.24 -24.14 10.42
N LEU A 14 -10.68 -22.88 10.38
CA LEU A 14 -11.28 -22.13 11.48
C LEU A 14 -12.80 -22.26 11.57
N GLY A 15 -13.44 -22.93 10.61
CA GLY A 15 -14.86 -23.23 10.63
C GLY A 15 -15.25 -24.10 11.83
N ASP A 16 -16.54 -24.12 12.14
CA ASP A 16 -17.05 -25.03 13.17
C ASP A 16 -16.75 -26.52 12.81
N PRO A 17 -16.84 -27.46 13.78
CA PRO A 17 -16.51 -28.85 13.54
C PRO A 17 -17.26 -29.50 12.36
N SER A 18 -18.48 -29.05 12.05
CA SER A 18 -19.27 -29.58 10.94
C SER A 18 -18.72 -29.13 9.59
N VAL A 19 -18.35 -27.84 9.47
CA VAL A 19 -17.63 -27.29 8.30
C VAL A 19 -16.30 -28.04 8.13
N GLY A 20 -15.58 -28.24 9.22
CA GLY A 20 -14.33 -28.97 9.22
C GLY A 20 -14.44 -30.43 8.78
N GLN A 21 -15.56 -31.09 9.09
CA GLN A 21 -15.86 -32.44 8.61
C GLN A 21 -16.19 -32.43 7.12
N ALA A 22 -16.96 -31.45 6.63
CA ALA A 22 -17.29 -31.32 5.23
C ALA A 22 -16.04 -31.08 4.36
N ILE A 23 -15.10 -30.24 4.84
CA ILE A 23 -13.81 -30.01 4.17
C ILE A 23 -12.99 -31.29 4.12
N ARG A 24 -12.89 -32.03 5.23
CA ARG A 24 -12.17 -33.31 5.24
C ARG A 24 -12.78 -34.34 4.30
N HIS A 25 -14.10 -34.30 4.10
CA HIS A 25 -14.77 -35.17 3.15
C HIS A 25 -14.49 -34.76 1.69
N ARG A 26 -14.56 -33.47 1.35
CA ARG A 26 -14.35 -32.95 -0.02
C ARG A 26 -12.89 -32.86 -0.44
N HIS A 27 -12.01 -32.51 0.49
CA HIS A 27 -10.60 -32.18 0.26
C HIS A 27 -9.64 -33.09 1.06
N GLY A 28 -10.13 -34.19 1.63
CA GLY A 28 -9.33 -35.06 2.49
C GLY A 28 -8.06 -35.62 1.82
N GLU A 29 -8.14 -35.98 0.55
CA GLU A 29 -6.99 -36.44 -0.22
C GLU A 29 -5.97 -35.33 -0.45
N PHE A 30 -6.42 -34.13 -0.82
CA PHE A 30 -5.57 -32.94 -0.97
C PHE A 30 -4.87 -32.59 0.34
N LEU A 31 -5.59 -32.53 1.46
CA LEU A 31 -5.04 -32.25 2.79
C LEU A 31 -4.08 -33.35 3.27
N LYS A 32 -4.39 -34.62 2.97
CA LYS A 32 -3.49 -35.75 3.26
C LYS A 32 -2.18 -35.60 2.49
N THR A 33 -2.26 -35.29 1.19
CA THR A 33 -1.09 -35.06 0.33
C THR A 33 -0.27 -33.86 0.81
N LEU A 34 -0.91 -32.75 1.19
CA LEU A 34 -0.23 -31.60 1.81
C LEU A 34 0.56 -32.01 3.05
N LYS A 35 -0.08 -32.77 3.95
CA LYS A 35 0.55 -33.24 5.18
C LYS A 35 1.73 -34.18 4.90
N THR A 36 1.57 -35.14 3.99
CA THR A 36 2.62 -36.11 3.67
C THR A 36 3.78 -35.52 2.87
N ARG A 37 3.51 -34.55 1.99
CA ARG A 37 4.50 -34.00 1.05
C ARG A 37 5.21 -32.77 1.60
N PHE A 38 4.54 -31.95 2.41
CA PHE A 38 5.05 -30.66 2.88
C PHE A 38 5.01 -30.48 4.40
N GLY A 39 4.74 -31.54 5.18
CA GLY A 39 4.73 -31.44 6.64
C GLY A 39 3.65 -30.51 7.20
N ALA A 40 2.51 -30.37 6.50
CA ALA A 40 1.50 -29.37 6.84
C ALA A 40 0.90 -29.54 8.25
N CYS A 41 0.86 -28.43 9.01
CA CYS A 41 0.22 -28.32 10.31
C CYS A 41 -1.19 -27.73 10.17
N ILE A 42 -2.23 -28.47 10.61
CA ILE A 42 -3.62 -28.00 10.56
C ILE A 42 -4.00 -27.42 11.92
N ILE A 43 -4.41 -26.15 11.95
CA ILE A 43 -4.87 -25.46 13.15
C ILE A 43 -6.33 -25.03 12.99
N THR A 44 -7.15 -25.36 13.98
CA THR A 44 -8.60 -25.09 13.99
C THR A 44 -9.03 -23.99 14.96
N ASP A 45 -8.08 -23.29 15.56
CA ASP A 45 -8.31 -22.27 16.58
C ASP A 45 -7.49 -21.03 16.24
N ALA A 46 -8.15 -19.88 16.19
CA ALA A 46 -7.53 -18.65 15.71
C ALA A 46 -6.38 -18.18 16.62
N ASP A 47 -6.52 -18.33 17.94
CA ASP A 47 -5.49 -17.93 18.90
C ASP A 47 -4.26 -18.83 18.83
N LYS A 48 -4.46 -20.15 18.67
CA LYS A 48 -3.37 -21.09 18.39
C LYS A 48 -2.65 -20.76 17.09
N ALA A 49 -3.39 -20.40 16.04
CA ALA A 49 -2.80 -20.01 14.76
C ALA A 49 -1.95 -18.74 14.88
N THR A 50 -2.45 -17.73 15.59
CA THR A 50 -1.70 -16.49 15.86
C THR A 50 -0.41 -16.78 16.63
N ARG A 51 -0.46 -17.60 17.69
CA ARG A 51 0.75 -18.02 18.43
C ARG A 51 1.73 -18.81 17.57
N HIS A 52 1.22 -19.63 16.64
CA HIS A 52 2.05 -20.40 15.72
C HIS A 52 2.80 -19.48 14.74
N LEU A 53 2.10 -18.51 14.13
CA LEU A 53 2.69 -17.51 13.24
C LEU A 53 3.82 -16.73 13.91
N LEU A 54 3.61 -16.31 15.17
CA LEU A 54 4.61 -15.59 15.96
C LEU A 54 5.88 -16.42 16.26
N ARG A 55 5.77 -17.76 16.25
CA ARG A 55 6.87 -18.65 16.65
C ARG A 55 7.65 -19.24 15.49
N TYR A 56 6.98 -19.58 14.38
CA TYR A 56 7.56 -20.43 13.35
C TYR A 56 7.72 -19.75 11.97
N ALA A 57 7.11 -18.58 11.73
CA ALA A 57 7.19 -17.87 10.44
C ALA A 57 7.00 -18.79 9.21
N PRO A 58 5.84 -19.45 9.07
CA PRO A 58 5.63 -20.45 8.03
C PRO A 58 5.80 -19.85 6.62
N THR A 59 6.38 -20.64 5.71
CA THR A 59 6.53 -20.25 4.30
C THR A 59 5.17 -20.18 3.61
N PHE A 60 4.27 -21.13 3.92
CA PHE A 60 2.91 -21.18 3.36
C PHE A 60 1.84 -21.13 4.44
N ILE A 61 0.78 -20.37 4.15
CA ILE A 61 -0.42 -20.26 4.97
C ILE A 61 -1.61 -20.53 4.05
N LEU A 62 -2.34 -21.62 4.26
CA LEU A 62 -3.53 -21.95 3.49
C LEU A 62 -4.77 -21.66 4.33
N ALA A 63 -5.65 -20.78 3.85
CA ALA A 63 -6.98 -20.58 4.43
C ALA A 63 -7.98 -21.43 3.62
N VAL A 64 -8.42 -22.55 4.20
CA VAL A 64 -9.23 -23.54 3.49
C VAL A 64 -10.74 -23.38 3.68
N ASP A 65 -11.16 -22.43 4.54
CA ASP A 65 -12.56 -22.19 4.84
C ASP A 65 -12.90 -20.72 5.09
N TYR A 66 -14.19 -20.45 4.99
CA TYR A 66 -14.73 -19.09 5.04
C TYR A 66 -14.56 -18.39 6.39
N ALA A 67 -14.36 -19.14 7.48
CA ALA A 67 -14.26 -18.54 8.80
C ALA A 67 -13.01 -17.66 8.91
N PHE A 68 -11.98 -17.87 8.09
CA PHE A 68 -10.85 -16.96 7.98
C PHE A 68 -11.29 -15.52 7.64
N ALA A 69 -12.32 -15.33 6.83
CA ALA A 69 -12.83 -14.00 6.46
C ALA A 69 -13.73 -13.35 7.53
N ASN A 70 -14.10 -14.08 8.59
CA ASN A 70 -14.96 -13.53 9.65
C ASN A 70 -14.27 -12.38 10.39
N ARG A 71 -15.02 -11.32 10.68
CA ARG A 71 -14.53 -10.14 11.41
C ARG A 71 -13.95 -10.49 12.79
N SER A 72 -14.44 -11.55 13.43
CA SER A 72 -13.91 -12.03 14.72
C SER A 72 -12.46 -12.51 14.62
N ASN A 73 -12.02 -12.97 13.45
CA ASN A 73 -10.66 -13.47 13.21
C ASN A 73 -9.71 -12.36 12.72
N ARG A 74 -10.09 -11.08 12.87
CA ARG A 74 -9.29 -9.93 12.42
C ARG A 74 -7.85 -9.90 12.97
N PRO A 75 -7.58 -10.18 14.27
CA PRO A 75 -6.20 -10.23 14.77
C PRO A 75 -5.34 -11.30 14.08
N LEU A 76 -5.94 -12.45 13.77
CA LEU A 76 -5.27 -13.50 13.01
C LEU A 76 -5.02 -13.06 11.55
N GLN A 77 -6.01 -12.45 10.90
CA GLN A 77 -5.85 -11.91 9.54
C GLN A 77 -4.68 -10.90 9.47
N GLU A 78 -4.55 -10.02 10.45
CA GLU A 78 -3.44 -9.05 10.53
C GLU A 78 -2.09 -9.73 10.77
N SER A 79 -2.06 -10.78 11.59
CA SER A 79 -0.87 -11.60 11.81
C SER A 79 -0.44 -12.31 10.52
N VAL A 80 -1.40 -12.88 9.78
CA VAL A 80 -1.15 -13.48 8.46
C VAL A 80 -0.65 -12.43 7.47
N ALA A 81 -1.26 -11.25 7.42
CA ALA A 81 -0.82 -10.18 6.52
C ALA A 81 0.59 -9.69 6.85
N CYS A 82 0.95 -9.61 8.14
CA CYS A 82 2.31 -9.32 8.57
C CYS A 82 3.29 -10.42 8.09
N ALA A 83 2.93 -11.70 8.23
CA ALA A 83 3.74 -12.81 7.74
C ALA A 83 3.94 -12.74 6.21
N VAL A 84 2.86 -12.48 5.45
CA VAL A 84 2.91 -12.35 3.99
C VAL A 84 3.83 -11.19 3.57
N ARG A 85 3.67 -10.01 4.17
CA ARG A 85 4.56 -8.86 3.92
C ARG A 85 6.04 -9.17 4.17
N ASN A 86 6.31 -10.08 5.12
CA ASN A 86 7.64 -10.56 5.48
C ASN A 86 8.13 -11.77 4.66
N GLY A 87 7.40 -12.19 3.62
CA GLY A 87 7.84 -13.22 2.67
C GLY A 87 7.04 -14.51 2.67
N SER A 88 6.06 -14.68 3.57
CA SER A 88 5.15 -15.84 3.53
C SER A 88 4.19 -15.75 2.34
N VAL A 89 3.57 -16.87 2.02
CA VAL A 89 2.55 -16.97 0.98
C VAL A 89 1.21 -17.36 1.61
N LEU A 90 0.20 -16.50 1.44
CA LEU A 90 -1.18 -16.83 1.80
C LEU A 90 -1.90 -17.39 0.57
N LEU A 91 -2.58 -18.52 0.71
CA LEU A 91 -3.43 -19.08 -0.33
C LEU A 91 -4.86 -19.26 0.19
N LEU A 92 -5.81 -18.59 -0.44
CA LEU A 92 -7.25 -18.73 -0.20
C LEU A 92 -7.80 -19.81 -1.16
N CYS A 93 -8.19 -20.98 -0.65
CA CYS A 93 -8.56 -22.11 -1.50
C CYS A 93 -9.60 -23.04 -0.86
N CYS A 94 -9.92 -24.15 -1.53
CA CYS A 94 -10.87 -25.17 -1.07
C CYS A 94 -12.27 -24.55 -0.81
N ASP A 95 -12.84 -24.78 0.37
CA ASP A 95 -14.17 -24.28 0.75
C ASP A 95 -14.14 -22.81 1.23
N PHE A 96 -13.04 -22.08 1.01
CA PHE A 96 -12.99 -20.64 1.28
C PHE A 96 -14.04 -19.89 0.45
N ALA A 97 -13.94 -19.93 -0.88
CA ALA A 97 -14.79 -19.10 -1.75
C ALA A 97 -16.31 -19.36 -1.58
N PRO A 98 -16.81 -20.61 -1.54
CA PRO A 98 -18.25 -20.88 -1.40
C PRO A 98 -18.89 -20.34 -0.13
N GLY A 99 -18.14 -20.28 0.98
CA GLY A 99 -18.70 -19.90 2.28
C GLY A 99 -18.57 -18.42 2.63
N VAL A 100 -17.79 -17.64 1.87
CA VAL A 100 -17.54 -16.22 2.17
C VAL A 100 -18.56 -15.35 1.44
N THR A 101 -19.22 -14.46 2.18
CA THR A 101 -20.08 -13.43 1.56
C THR A 101 -19.22 -12.41 0.80
N PRO A 102 -19.66 -11.85 -0.35
CA PRO A 102 -18.91 -10.85 -1.09
C PRO A 102 -18.49 -9.65 -0.22
N ARG A 103 -19.36 -9.22 0.71
CA ARG A 103 -19.05 -8.16 1.67
C ARG A 103 -17.92 -8.54 2.64
N ALA A 104 -17.94 -9.75 3.19
CA ALA A 104 -16.88 -10.21 4.11
C ALA A 104 -15.54 -10.35 3.37
N PHE A 105 -15.57 -10.90 2.15
CA PHE A 105 -14.39 -10.99 1.28
C PHE A 105 -13.81 -9.60 1.01
N LYS A 106 -14.62 -8.68 0.46
CA LYS A 106 -14.19 -7.30 0.15
C LYS A 106 -13.64 -6.58 1.38
N THR A 107 -14.32 -6.71 2.51
CA THR A 107 -13.89 -6.10 3.78
C THR A 107 -12.54 -6.66 4.24
N MET A 108 -12.32 -7.97 4.13
CA MET A 108 -11.06 -8.60 4.51
C MET A 108 -9.94 -8.22 3.54
N ILE A 109 -10.14 -8.45 2.24
CA ILE A 109 -9.12 -8.31 1.20
C ILE A 109 -8.63 -6.85 1.10
N LEU A 110 -9.55 -5.89 1.16
CA LEU A 110 -9.21 -4.46 1.14
C LEU A 110 -8.57 -4.02 2.47
N ASN A 111 -9.21 -4.29 3.62
CA ASN A 111 -8.74 -3.70 4.88
C ASN A 111 -7.52 -4.40 5.47
N VAL A 112 -7.27 -5.68 5.15
CA VAL A 112 -6.13 -6.44 5.70
C VAL A 112 -4.95 -6.42 4.73
N PHE A 113 -5.23 -6.72 3.45
CA PHE A 113 -4.22 -6.94 2.43
C PHE A 113 -4.06 -5.77 1.47
N ASN A 114 -4.94 -4.75 1.54
CA ASN A 114 -4.92 -3.57 0.68
C ASN A 114 -5.06 -3.92 -0.81
N LEU A 115 -5.90 -4.92 -1.11
CA LEU A 115 -6.19 -5.36 -2.46
C LEU A 115 -7.61 -4.96 -2.87
N GLY A 116 -7.75 -4.56 -4.13
CA GLY A 116 -9.02 -4.12 -4.73
C GLY A 116 -9.96 -5.26 -5.14
N TRP A 117 -9.64 -6.52 -4.82
CA TRP A 117 -10.36 -7.68 -5.34
C TRP A 117 -11.83 -7.72 -4.93
N GLU A 118 -12.68 -8.13 -5.86
CA GLU A 118 -14.10 -8.38 -5.62
C GLU A 118 -14.50 -9.78 -6.08
N PHE A 119 -15.52 -10.39 -5.46
CA PHE A 119 -16.05 -11.66 -5.97
C PHE A 119 -16.93 -11.44 -7.20
N GLY A 120 -16.66 -12.21 -8.23
CA GLY A 120 -17.57 -12.38 -9.35
C GLY A 120 -18.66 -13.43 -9.09
N HIS A 121 -19.40 -13.74 -10.14
CA HIS A 121 -20.49 -14.70 -10.07
C HIS A 121 -20.00 -16.13 -10.20
N LEU A 122 -20.58 -17.04 -9.43
CA LEU A 122 -20.36 -18.48 -9.57
C LEU A 122 -20.81 -18.92 -10.97
N HIS A 123 -19.90 -19.47 -11.76
CA HIS A 123 -20.24 -20.06 -13.05
C HIS A 123 -19.28 -21.18 -13.42
N LYS A 124 -19.71 -21.98 -14.40
CA LYS A 124 -18.90 -23.04 -15.00
C LYS A 124 -18.38 -22.54 -16.34
N ALA A 125 -17.06 -22.51 -16.49
CA ALA A 125 -16.40 -22.09 -17.72
C ALA A 125 -15.11 -22.89 -17.95
N VAL A 126 -14.58 -22.76 -19.16
CA VAL A 126 -13.20 -23.14 -19.47
C VAL A 126 -12.35 -21.92 -19.15
N TYR A 127 -11.48 -22.04 -18.15
CA TYR A 127 -10.52 -21.01 -17.83
C TYR A 127 -9.20 -21.34 -18.49
N SER A 128 -8.62 -20.39 -19.22
CA SER A 128 -7.35 -20.59 -19.92
C SER A 128 -6.22 -19.89 -19.17
N LEU A 129 -5.04 -20.47 -19.28
CA LEU A 129 -3.81 -19.94 -18.72
C LEU A 129 -3.50 -18.58 -19.36
N HIS A 130 -3.34 -17.55 -18.54
CA HIS A 130 -3.13 -16.19 -18.99
C HIS A 130 -1.64 -15.92 -19.27
N GLY A 131 -1.33 -15.48 -20.50
CA GLY A 131 0.04 -15.35 -21.02
C GLY A 131 1.01 -14.37 -20.33
N PRO A 132 0.59 -13.21 -19.76
CA PRO A 132 1.49 -12.25 -19.12
C PRO A 132 1.90 -12.59 -17.67
N CYS A 133 1.76 -13.84 -17.23
CA CYS A 133 2.01 -14.23 -15.83
C CYS A 133 3.51 -14.38 -15.47
N ASP A 134 4.37 -13.56 -16.07
CA ASP A 134 5.83 -13.61 -15.90
C ASP A 134 6.26 -13.41 -14.43
N GLU A 135 5.45 -12.68 -13.65
CA GLU A 135 5.70 -12.41 -12.24
C GLU A 135 5.47 -13.62 -11.35
N ILE A 136 4.56 -14.52 -11.74
CA ILE A 136 4.33 -15.80 -11.05
C ILE A 136 5.32 -16.85 -11.58
N ILE A 137 6.60 -16.51 -11.52
CA ILE A 137 7.74 -17.42 -11.34
C ILE A 137 7.69 -18.68 -12.25
N GLY A 138 7.34 -18.55 -13.53
CA GLY A 138 7.38 -19.68 -14.46
C GLY A 138 6.42 -20.83 -14.12
N VAL A 139 5.39 -20.60 -13.30
CA VAL A 139 4.32 -21.60 -13.06
C VAL A 139 3.67 -22.01 -14.38
N ALA A 140 3.45 -21.05 -15.27
CA ALA A 140 2.90 -21.28 -16.61
C ALA A 140 3.75 -22.23 -17.48
N GLU A 141 5.05 -22.37 -17.19
CA GLU A 141 5.97 -23.22 -17.94
C GLU A 141 6.10 -24.63 -17.34
N MET A 142 5.42 -24.90 -16.22
CA MET A 142 5.56 -26.17 -15.52
C MET A 142 4.72 -27.27 -16.21
N PRO A 143 5.26 -28.50 -16.34
CA PRO A 143 4.65 -29.56 -17.13
C PRO A 143 3.29 -30.03 -16.62
N ASP A 144 3.00 -29.80 -15.33
CA ASP A 144 1.76 -30.21 -14.67
C ASP A 144 0.66 -29.12 -14.75
N VAL A 145 0.91 -28.00 -15.43
CA VAL A 145 -0.04 -26.89 -15.57
C VAL A 145 -0.76 -27.00 -16.91
N GLU A 146 -2.04 -27.36 -16.85
CA GLU A 146 -2.89 -27.50 -18.05
C GLU A 146 -3.16 -26.12 -18.69
N PRO A 147 -3.10 -25.97 -20.02
CA PRO A 147 -3.35 -24.69 -20.66
C PRO A 147 -4.80 -24.21 -20.47
N GLU A 148 -5.73 -25.13 -20.24
CA GLU A 148 -7.14 -24.86 -20.00
C GLU A 148 -7.69 -25.79 -18.92
N ILE A 149 -8.50 -25.25 -18.01
CA ILE A 149 -9.18 -26.02 -16.97
C ILE A 149 -10.69 -25.78 -17.04
N LEU A 150 -11.46 -26.87 -17.18
CA LEU A 150 -12.91 -26.82 -17.11
C LEU A 150 -13.36 -26.94 -15.65
N THR A 151 -13.66 -25.80 -15.02
CA THR A 151 -14.16 -25.83 -13.63
C THR A 151 -15.39 -24.95 -13.38
N THR A 152 -15.99 -25.16 -12.21
CA THR A 152 -16.98 -24.25 -11.64
C THR A 152 -16.26 -23.44 -10.59
N ALA A 153 -16.19 -22.12 -10.77
CA ALA A 153 -15.44 -21.24 -9.90
C ALA A 153 -16.21 -19.95 -9.58
N ILE A 154 -15.85 -19.35 -8.44
CA ILE A 154 -16.16 -17.97 -8.12
C ILE A 154 -14.90 -17.16 -8.48
N PRO A 155 -14.85 -16.45 -9.62
CA PRO A 155 -13.66 -15.67 -9.95
C PRO A 155 -13.55 -14.45 -9.04
N VAL A 156 -12.36 -13.86 -9.02
CA VAL A 156 -12.12 -12.53 -8.45
C VAL A 156 -11.97 -11.50 -9.57
N TRP A 157 -12.54 -10.31 -9.38
CA TRP A 157 -12.43 -9.15 -10.26
C TRP A 157 -11.38 -8.17 -9.74
N ASP A 158 -11.06 -7.16 -10.56
CA ASP A 158 -10.10 -6.09 -10.24
C ASP A 158 -8.72 -6.62 -9.81
N VAL A 159 -8.32 -7.76 -10.37
CA VAL A 159 -6.99 -8.35 -10.21
C VAL A 159 -6.04 -7.68 -11.19
N GLU A 160 -4.82 -7.32 -10.78
CA GLU A 160 -3.81 -6.81 -11.71
C GLU A 160 -3.55 -7.82 -12.85
N VAL A 161 -3.37 -7.34 -14.09
CA VAL A 161 -3.22 -8.19 -15.28
C VAL A 161 -2.09 -9.22 -15.12
N THR A 162 -0.97 -8.85 -14.49
CA THR A 162 0.18 -9.74 -14.22
C THR A 162 -0.08 -10.76 -13.13
N SER A 163 -1.09 -10.52 -12.28
CA SER A 163 -1.47 -11.37 -11.16
C SER A 163 -2.54 -12.42 -11.53
N ARG A 164 -3.09 -12.37 -12.75
CA ARG A 164 -4.10 -13.33 -13.22
C ARG A 164 -3.42 -14.55 -13.82
N LEU A 165 -3.72 -15.74 -13.30
CA LEU A 165 -3.18 -17.00 -13.82
C LEU A 165 -4.19 -17.71 -14.74
N TYR A 166 -5.45 -17.83 -14.33
CA TYR A 166 -6.50 -18.46 -15.14
C TYR A 166 -7.69 -17.53 -15.30
N ILE A 167 -8.02 -17.20 -16.55
CA ILE A 167 -9.09 -16.24 -16.92
C ILE A 167 -10.16 -16.90 -17.79
N ASP A 168 -11.38 -16.35 -17.76
CA ASP A 168 -12.47 -16.79 -18.65
C ASP A 168 -12.53 -15.92 -19.91
N HIS A 169 -12.15 -16.47 -21.06
CA HIS A 169 -12.18 -15.76 -22.35
C HIS A 169 -13.60 -15.50 -22.89
N MET A 170 -14.62 -16.24 -22.44
CA MET A 170 -15.98 -16.03 -22.94
C MET A 170 -16.57 -14.70 -22.47
N HIS A 171 -16.19 -14.24 -21.27
CA HIS A 171 -16.63 -12.97 -20.69
C HIS A 171 -15.77 -11.77 -21.11
N GLU A 172 -14.69 -11.99 -21.86
CA GLU A 172 -13.81 -10.93 -22.35
C GLU A 172 -14.52 -9.96 -23.33
N ARG A 173 -15.69 -10.34 -23.86
CA ARG A 173 -16.51 -9.51 -24.76
C ARG A 173 -17.32 -8.44 -24.02
N SER A 174 -17.51 -8.57 -22.71
CA SER A 174 -18.21 -7.62 -21.85
C SER A 174 -17.20 -6.64 -21.26
N THR A 175 -17.40 -5.33 -21.46
CA THR A 175 -16.43 -4.29 -21.05
C THR A 175 -16.17 -4.20 -19.54
N LYS A 176 -17.00 -4.85 -18.71
CA LYS A 176 -16.84 -4.88 -17.25
C LYS A 176 -16.25 -6.19 -16.71
N GLU A 177 -16.26 -7.27 -17.48
CA GLU A 177 -15.87 -8.61 -16.98
C GLU A 177 -14.47 -9.04 -17.45
N LYS A 178 -13.74 -8.14 -18.12
CA LYS A 178 -12.38 -8.38 -18.63
C LYS A 178 -11.33 -8.64 -17.55
N ASP A 179 -11.70 -8.45 -16.29
CA ASP A 179 -10.78 -8.48 -15.15
C ASP A 179 -11.01 -9.65 -14.20
N ALA A 180 -11.77 -10.66 -14.64
CA ALA A 180 -12.09 -11.85 -13.85
C ALA A 180 -11.01 -12.95 -13.95
N ALA A 181 -10.52 -13.41 -12.80
CA ALA A 181 -9.61 -14.56 -12.71
C ALA A 181 -10.16 -15.62 -11.75
N ALA A 182 -10.21 -16.88 -12.20
CA ALA A 182 -10.53 -18.01 -11.33
C ALA A 182 -9.35 -18.37 -10.40
N ILE A 183 -8.13 -18.12 -10.89
CA ILE A 183 -6.90 -18.29 -10.11
C ILE A 183 -6.05 -17.03 -10.29
N ALA A 184 -5.67 -16.42 -9.18
CA ALA A 184 -4.86 -15.22 -9.15
C ALA A 184 -3.77 -15.35 -8.08
N PHE A 185 -2.60 -14.79 -8.33
CA PHE A 185 -1.61 -14.54 -7.28
C PHE A 185 -1.04 -13.14 -7.44
N GLU A 186 -1.17 -12.34 -6.40
CA GLU A 186 -0.68 -10.98 -6.37
C GLU A 186 0.46 -10.85 -5.36
N LYS A 187 1.48 -10.10 -5.77
CA LYS A 187 2.64 -9.86 -4.92
C LYS A 187 2.29 -8.83 -3.86
N LEU A 188 2.51 -9.17 -2.60
CA LEU A 188 2.30 -8.28 -1.47
C LEU A 188 3.63 -8.08 -0.73
N GLU A 189 4.32 -6.99 -1.06
CA GLU A 189 5.68 -6.68 -0.60
C GLU A 189 6.67 -7.83 -0.90
N ASN A 190 7.13 -8.55 0.13
CA ASN A 190 8.09 -9.65 -0.03
C ASN A 190 7.41 -11.01 -0.24
N GLY A 191 6.11 -11.13 -0.03
CA GLY A 191 5.36 -12.36 -0.16
C GLY A 191 4.29 -12.30 -1.24
N PHE A 192 3.37 -13.25 -1.18
CA PHE A 192 2.30 -13.40 -2.16
C PHE A 192 0.97 -13.74 -1.49
N ILE A 193 -0.11 -13.28 -2.11
CA ILE A 193 -1.46 -13.72 -1.81
C ILE A 193 -2.06 -14.37 -3.05
N GLY A 194 -2.43 -15.64 -2.91
CA GLY A 194 -3.07 -16.44 -3.92
C GLY A 194 -4.55 -16.66 -3.63
N TYR A 195 -5.34 -16.78 -4.68
CA TYR A 195 -6.74 -17.14 -4.64
C TYR A 195 -7.04 -18.25 -5.66
N VAL A 196 -7.76 -19.28 -5.22
CA VAL A 196 -8.26 -20.37 -6.06
C VAL A 196 -9.76 -20.47 -5.85
N GLY A 197 -10.53 -19.99 -6.82
CA GLY A 197 -11.99 -19.92 -6.75
C GLY A 197 -12.72 -21.22 -7.08
N ASP A 198 -12.00 -22.30 -7.36
CA ASP A 198 -12.56 -23.60 -7.73
C ASP A 198 -13.30 -24.26 -6.57
N ILE A 199 -14.59 -24.52 -6.78
CA ILE A 199 -15.47 -25.12 -5.77
C ILE A 199 -15.57 -26.64 -5.89
N ARG A 200 -15.04 -27.23 -6.98
CA ARG A 200 -15.14 -28.67 -7.27
C ARG A 200 -13.87 -29.44 -7.00
N ASN A 201 -12.80 -28.75 -6.62
CA ASN A 201 -11.50 -29.36 -6.31
C ASN A 201 -10.97 -30.21 -7.46
N VAL A 202 -11.06 -29.69 -8.70
CA VAL A 202 -10.66 -30.45 -9.88
C VAL A 202 -9.15 -30.75 -9.84
N PRO A 203 -8.68 -31.89 -10.36
CA PRO A 203 -7.26 -32.25 -10.28
C PRO A 203 -6.30 -31.17 -10.80
N GLY A 204 -6.67 -30.47 -11.88
CA GLY A 204 -5.86 -29.38 -12.45
C GLY A 204 -5.59 -28.24 -11.45
N THR A 205 -6.57 -27.85 -10.62
CA THR A 205 -6.36 -26.79 -9.62
C THR A 205 -5.47 -27.24 -8.48
N GLN A 206 -5.59 -28.50 -8.04
CA GLN A 206 -4.67 -29.08 -7.05
C GLN A 206 -3.24 -29.16 -7.59
N ALA A 207 -3.07 -29.56 -8.86
CA ALA A 207 -1.77 -29.61 -9.51
C ALA A 207 -1.11 -28.22 -9.50
N ILE A 208 -1.84 -27.17 -9.88
CA ILE A 208 -1.35 -25.78 -9.83
C ILE A 208 -0.89 -25.40 -8.43
N ILE A 209 -1.69 -25.69 -7.39
CA ILE A 209 -1.32 -25.38 -6.00
C ILE A 209 -0.01 -26.09 -5.62
N PHE A 210 0.10 -27.39 -5.87
CA PHE A 210 1.31 -28.15 -5.53
C PHE A 210 2.54 -27.69 -6.31
N THR A 211 2.36 -27.41 -7.58
CA THR A 211 3.39 -26.91 -8.49
C THR A 211 3.90 -25.54 -8.04
N PHE A 212 2.99 -24.63 -7.70
CA PHE A 212 3.33 -23.32 -7.14
C PHE A 212 4.08 -23.44 -5.81
N MET A 213 3.59 -24.28 -4.89
CA MET A 213 4.26 -24.54 -3.62
C MET A 213 5.67 -25.08 -3.80
N GLN A 214 5.83 -26.08 -4.67
CA GLN A 214 7.13 -26.68 -4.94
C GLN A 214 8.11 -25.67 -5.55
N ASN A 215 7.67 -24.83 -6.47
CA ASN A 215 8.51 -23.84 -7.14
C ASN A 215 9.03 -22.77 -6.16
N ILE A 216 8.17 -22.24 -5.31
CA ILE A 216 8.56 -21.28 -4.27
C ILE A 216 9.52 -21.92 -3.27
N LEU A 217 9.25 -23.13 -2.79
CA LEU A 217 10.17 -23.82 -1.88
C LEU A 217 11.55 -24.01 -2.52
N MET A 218 11.61 -24.36 -3.81
CA MET A 218 12.88 -24.49 -4.52
C MET A 218 13.63 -23.17 -4.65
N LYS A 219 12.94 -22.03 -4.73
CA LYS A 219 13.59 -20.70 -4.80
C LYS A 219 13.98 -20.15 -3.44
N VAL A 220 13.13 -20.33 -2.42
CA VAL A 220 13.41 -19.89 -1.04
C VAL A 220 14.58 -20.68 -0.45
N PHE A 221 14.63 -21.99 -0.70
CA PHE A 221 15.69 -22.86 -0.23
C PHE A 221 16.79 -23.14 -1.24
N ALA A 222 16.80 -22.46 -2.40
CA ALA A 222 17.98 -22.49 -3.26
C ALA A 222 19.16 -21.98 -2.43
N PRO A 223 20.20 -22.80 -2.16
CA PRO A 223 21.36 -22.31 -1.46
C PRO A 223 21.89 -21.17 -2.29
N LYS A 224 21.88 -19.94 -1.74
CA LYS A 224 22.52 -18.79 -2.38
C LYS A 224 23.92 -19.27 -2.73
N LEU A 225 24.19 -19.46 -4.02
CA LEU A 225 25.48 -19.89 -4.54
C LEU A 225 26.52 -19.00 -3.88
N VAL A 226 27.26 -19.57 -2.93
CA VAL A 226 28.31 -18.87 -2.21
C VAL A 226 29.39 -18.58 -3.24
N LEU A 227 29.37 -17.37 -3.79
CA LEU A 227 30.48 -16.82 -4.54
C LEU A 227 31.73 -16.86 -3.65
N PRO A 228 32.90 -17.21 -4.21
CA PRO A 228 34.04 -17.65 -3.44
C PRO A 228 34.57 -16.54 -2.53
N LYS A 229 34.77 -16.88 -1.24
CA LYS A 229 35.52 -16.08 -0.29
C LYS A 229 36.99 -16.01 -0.72
N ASN A 230 37.46 -14.86 -1.21
CA ASN A 230 38.62 -14.08 -0.70
C ASN A 230 39.13 -13.06 -1.74
N PRO A 231 39.55 -11.85 -1.30
CA PRO A 231 40.90 -11.75 -0.74
C PRO A 231 41.01 -10.94 0.56
N ARG A 232 41.60 -11.60 1.57
CA ARG A 232 42.67 -11.10 2.46
C ARG A 232 42.52 -9.66 2.98
N TYR A 233 42.03 -9.53 4.20
CA TYR A 233 42.42 -8.44 5.10
C TYR A 233 43.43 -8.98 6.13
N ARG A 234 44.65 -8.41 6.11
CA ARG A 234 45.71 -8.68 7.10
C ARG A 234 45.31 -8.08 8.45
N VAL A 235 45.44 -8.86 9.50
CA VAL A 235 45.51 -8.38 10.89
C VAL A 235 46.83 -7.63 11.08
N ALA A 236 46.75 -6.41 11.59
CA ALA A 236 47.91 -5.66 12.06
C ALA A 236 48.34 -6.20 13.43
N SER A 237 49.57 -6.67 13.53
CA SER A 237 50.27 -6.88 14.79
C SER A 237 51.62 -6.19 14.71
N ASN A 238 51.77 -5.17 15.54
CA ASN A 238 52.99 -4.40 15.74
C ASN A 238 54.05 -5.24 16.45
N THR A 239 55.22 -5.41 15.83
CA THR A 239 56.48 -5.60 16.57
C THR A 239 57.64 -5.09 15.72
N THR A 240 58.47 -4.28 16.35
CA THR A 240 59.54 -3.47 15.77
C THR A 240 60.90 -4.19 15.87
N THR A 241 61.82 -3.85 14.95
CA THR A 241 63.29 -4.11 14.91
C THR A 241 63.71 -5.52 14.42
N ALA A 242 64.70 -5.74 13.54
CA ALA A 242 65.77 -4.91 12.98
C ALA A 242 66.25 -5.44 11.59
N SER A 243 66.79 -4.51 10.79
CA SER A 243 67.85 -4.61 9.76
C SER A 243 68.02 -5.87 8.90
N THR A 244 68.03 -5.69 7.57
CA THR A 244 69.21 -5.97 6.69
C THR A 244 68.94 -5.48 5.26
N ILE A 245 69.96 -4.83 4.72
CA ILE A 245 70.11 -4.19 3.41
C ILE A 245 70.33 -5.26 2.33
N GLN A 246 69.70 -5.14 1.14
CA GLN A 246 70.37 -5.40 -0.15
C GLN A 246 69.50 -5.03 -1.38
N SER A 247 69.96 -3.95 -2.04
CA SER A 247 70.22 -3.79 -3.49
C SER A 247 69.15 -4.06 -4.57
N SER A 248 68.87 -3.00 -5.33
CA SER A 248 68.31 -2.96 -6.70
C SER A 248 69.26 -3.61 -7.75
N PRO A 249 68.89 -3.84 -9.03
CA PRO A 249 68.65 -2.75 -9.99
C PRO A 249 67.55 -2.97 -11.07
N ALA A 250 67.35 -1.88 -11.81
CA ALA A 250 66.45 -1.60 -12.92
C ALA A 250 66.51 -2.54 -14.14
N LEU A 251 65.47 -2.46 -15.00
CA LEU A 251 65.59 -2.24 -16.46
C LEU A 251 64.19 -2.17 -17.14
N THR A 252 63.88 -1.00 -17.69
CA THR A 252 63.08 -0.77 -18.91
C THR A 252 64.02 -0.78 -20.13
N PRO A 253 63.61 -0.57 -21.40
CA PRO A 253 62.36 -0.83 -22.15
C PRO A 253 62.62 -1.51 -23.54
N GLN A 254 61.58 -1.70 -24.38
CA GLN A 254 61.52 -1.53 -25.86
C GLN A 254 60.55 -2.53 -26.54
N VAL A 255 59.47 -2.07 -27.20
CA VAL A 255 59.30 -1.71 -28.64
C VAL A 255 59.34 -2.91 -29.59
N ALA A 256 58.21 -3.21 -30.25
CA ALA A 256 58.07 -3.37 -31.72
C ALA A 256 56.63 -3.77 -32.15
N THR A 257 56.10 -3.02 -33.11
CA THR A 257 54.91 -3.27 -33.95
C THR A 257 55.18 -4.30 -35.07
N PRO A 258 54.17 -4.76 -35.82
CA PRO A 258 54.03 -4.24 -37.20
C PRO A 258 52.59 -4.00 -37.71
N LYS A 259 52.54 -3.28 -38.84
CA LYS A 259 51.43 -2.63 -39.57
C LYS A 259 50.84 -3.50 -40.71
N SER A 260 49.63 -3.16 -41.17
CA SER A 260 49.22 -2.99 -42.60
C SER A 260 47.76 -2.47 -42.63
N GLU A 261 47.42 -1.24 -43.00
CA GLU A 261 47.40 -0.54 -44.32
C GLU A 261 46.04 -0.57 -45.05
N SER A 262 45.61 0.63 -45.47
CA SER A 262 44.67 1.02 -46.58
C SER A 262 43.72 2.15 -46.12
N SER A 263 44.08 3.45 -46.23
CA SER A 263 43.88 4.41 -47.34
C SER A 263 42.39 4.78 -47.58
N THR A 264 41.84 6.00 -47.62
CA THR A 264 42.27 7.42 -47.86
C THR A 264 40.95 8.28 -47.80
N PRO A 265 40.89 9.60 -48.11
CA PRO A 265 41.48 10.77 -47.43
C PRO A 265 40.40 11.81 -46.99
N ILE A 266 40.70 12.66 -45.99
CA ILE A 266 39.87 13.85 -45.66
C ILE A 266 40.79 15.09 -45.63
N PRO A 267 40.42 16.20 -46.32
CA PRO A 267 41.12 17.47 -46.19
C PRO A 267 40.55 18.35 -45.06
N THR A 268 41.53 18.96 -44.38
CA THR A 268 41.61 20.17 -43.54
C THR A 268 40.39 21.04 -43.24
N ALA A 269 40.41 21.50 -41.98
CA ALA A 269 39.56 22.52 -41.39
C ALA A 269 39.86 23.92 -41.92
N GLU A 270 38.85 24.52 -42.55
CA GLU A 270 38.60 25.97 -42.56
C GLU A 270 37.21 26.16 -43.17
N PHE A 271 36.23 26.55 -42.35
CA PHE A 271 34.96 27.22 -42.66
C PHE A 271 33.97 26.99 -41.50
N LEU A 272 34.34 27.47 -40.31
CA LEU A 272 33.40 27.67 -39.21
C LEU A 272 32.61 28.97 -39.46
N SER A 273 31.53 28.90 -40.24
CA SER A 273 30.45 29.88 -40.21
C SER A 273 29.23 29.39 -40.99
N LYS A 274 28.06 29.43 -40.32
CA LYS A 274 26.71 29.22 -40.87
C LYS A 274 26.37 27.80 -41.36
N HIS A 275 25.76 27.02 -40.47
CA HIS A 275 24.47 26.32 -40.68
C HIS A 275 24.32 25.20 -39.64
N LYS A 276 23.60 25.48 -38.55
CA LYS A 276 22.94 24.47 -37.71
C LYS A 276 21.70 25.09 -37.05
N LYS A 277 20.77 25.54 -37.89
CA LYS A 277 19.34 25.47 -37.58
C LYS A 277 18.83 24.23 -38.30
N ASP A 278 17.95 23.52 -37.62
CA ASP A 278 17.15 22.38 -38.10
C ASP A 278 17.82 21.00 -38.01
N ARG A 279 17.49 20.30 -36.92
CA ARG A 279 17.17 18.85 -36.88
C ARG A 279 16.64 18.47 -35.49
N ASN A 280 15.32 18.51 -35.33
CA ASN A 280 14.52 17.43 -34.73
C ASN A 280 13.04 17.86 -34.75
N ILE A 281 12.40 17.69 -35.90
CA ILE A 281 10.95 17.67 -36.03
C ILE A 281 10.56 16.19 -36.00
N THR A 282 10.38 15.66 -34.80
CA THR A 282 9.50 14.50 -34.58
C THR A 282 8.07 15.04 -34.56
N PRO A 283 7.04 14.34 -35.07
CA PRO A 283 5.67 14.84 -35.02
C PRO A 283 5.30 15.05 -33.56
N LEU A 284 5.08 16.31 -33.17
CA LEU A 284 4.70 16.67 -31.81
C LEU A 284 3.30 16.12 -31.57
N ASN A 285 3.19 14.99 -30.87
CA ASN A 285 1.95 14.56 -30.23
C ASN A 285 1.35 15.79 -29.54
N GLN A 286 0.13 16.16 -29.92
CA GLN A 286 -0.57 17.30 -29.34
C GLN A 286 -0.57 17.14 -27.83
N ARG A 287 0.17 18.01 -27.14
CA ARG A 287 0.16 18.13 -25.69
C ARG A 287 -0.95 19.13 -25.33
N GLY A 288 -1.53 19.01 -24.14
CA GLY A 288 -2.76 19.70 -23.73
C GLY A 288 -2.80 21.23 -23.95
N PRO A 289 -3.93 21.89 -23.65
CA PRO A 289 -4.13 23.31 -23.99
C PRO A 289 -3.07 24.23 -23.36
N CYS A 290 -2.75 25.31 -24.07
CA CYS A 290 -1.78 26.32 -23.62
C CYS A 290 -2.28 27.02 -22.34
N LEU A 291 -1.51 26.97 -21.25
CA LEU A 291 -1.93 27.58 -19.98
C LEU A 291 -2.17 29.10 -20.07
N ALA A 292 -1.53 29.80 -21.01
CA ALA A 292 -1.65 31.25 -21.14
C ALA A 292 -2.79 31.71 -22.07
N CYS A 293 -3.13 30.93 -23.10
CA CYS A 293 -4.04 31.36 -24.16
C CYS A 293 -5.05 30.30 -24.61
N ASN A 294 -5.09 29.15 -23.93
CA ASN A 294 -5.98 28.01 -24.15
C ASN A 294 -5.99 27.39 -25.56
N LYS A 295 -5.02 27.71 -26.42
CA LYS A 295 -4.87 27.03 -27.72
C LYS A 295 -4.59 25.54 -27.52
N ALA A 296 -5.38 24.69 -28.18
CA ALA A 296 -5.32 23.24 -28.06
C ALA A 296 -4.01 22.61 -28.59
N SER A 297 -3.30 23.29 -29.49
CA SER A 297 -2.03 22.83 -30.05
C SER A 297 -0.85 23.46 -29.32
N THR A 298 -0.27 22.72 -28.37
CA THR A 298 0.98 23.13 -27.71
C THR A 298 2.16 22.30 -28.18
N THR A 299 3.31 22.96 -28.29
CA THR A 299 4.56 22.36 -28.78
C THR A 299 5.62 22.31 -27.68
N ARG A 300 5.38 22.99 -26.55
CA ARG A 300 6.33 23.13 -25.44
C ARG A 300 5.67 22.76 -24.12
N ALA A 301 6.47 22.22 -23.22
CA ALA A 301 6.12 22.02 -21.81
C ALA A 301 7.06 22.84 -20.93
N CYS A 302 6.65 23.16 -19.70
CA CYS A 302 7.57 23.71 -18.70
C CYS A 302 8.83 22.83 -18.61
N SER A 303 10.01 23.43 -18.78
CA SER A 303 11.29 22.70 -18.82
C SER A 303 11.57 21.94 -17.53
N MET A 304 11.05 22.42 -16.41
CA MET A 304 11.31 21.87 -15.09
C MET A 304 10.30 20.78 -14.72
N CYS A 305 9.00 21.10 -14.65
CA CYS A 305 7.99 20.16 -14.17
C CYS A 305 7.29 19.35 -15.25
N LYS A 306 7.38 19.76 -16.52
CA LYS A 306 6.74 19.13 -17.69
C LYS A 306 5.21 18.94 -17.60
N SER A 307 4.54 19.46 -16.57
CA SER A 307 3.12 19.25 -16.29
C SER A 307 2.18 20.29 -16.89
N VAL A 308 2.71 21.43 -17.36
CA VAL A 308 1.94 22.48 -18.05
C VAL A 308 2.52 22.73 -19.43
N PHE A 309 1.66 23.12 -20.36
CA PHE A 309 2.01 23.26 -21.76
C PHE A 309 1.83 24.69 -22.27
N PHE A 310 2.65 25.05 -23.25
CA PHE A 310 2.68 26.37 -23.87
C PHE A 310 2.81 26.25 -25.39
N CYS A 311 2.13 27.12 -26.13
CA CYS A 311 2.29 27.19 -27.58
C CYS A 311 3.56 27.97 -28.01
N SER A 312 4.13 28.79 -27.11
CA SER A 312 5.32 29.61 -27.37
C SER A 312 6.06 29.97 -26.08
N SER A 313 7.31 30.44 -26.19
CA SER A 313 8.04 31.03 -25.06
C SER A 313 7.38 32.30 -24.53
N SER A 314 6.70 33.08 -25.38
CA SER A 314 5.96 34.27 -24.92
C SER A 314 4.80 33.89 -23.99
N CYS A 315 4.02 32.87 -24.36
CA CYS A 315 2.97 32.32 -23.51
C CYS A 315 3.54 31.72 -22.22
N GLN A 316 4.68 31.04 -22.29
CA GLN A 316 5.38 30.58 -21.09
C GLN A 316 5.75 31.75 -20.18
N SER A 317 6.37 32.83 -20.67
CA SER A 317 6.78 33.97 -19.83
C SER A 317 5.59 34.71 -19.20
N ILE A 318 4.47 34.83 -19.92
CA ILE A 318 3.24 35.43 -19.39
C ILE A 318 2.70 34.58 -18.24
N ALA A 319 2.55 33.27 -18.46
CA ALA A 319 2.05 32.35 -17.45
C ALA A 319 3.10 32.00 -16.38
N TRP A 320 4.40 32.27 -16.60
CA TRP A 320 5.49 31.86 -15.71
C TRP A 320 5.36 32.51 -14.35
N LYS A 321 4.92 33.77 -14.28
CA LYS A 321 4.73 34.45 -12.98
C LYS A 321 3.74 33.71 -12.07
N ALA A 322 2.66 33.17 -12.63
CA ALA A 322 1.70 32.35 -11.89
C ALA A 322 2.15 30.89 -11.76
N HIS A 323 2.71 30.31 -12.82
CA HIS A 323 3.13 28.92 -12.84
C HIS A 323 4.35 28.64 -11.94
N LYS A 324 5.30 29.56 -11.80
CA LYS A 324 6.54 29.35 -11.03
C LYS A 324 6.25 29.00 -9.57
N GLU A 325 5.18 29.54 -8.99
CA GLU A 325 4.80 29.31 -7.59
C GLU A 325 4.25 27.89 -7.43
N VAL A 326 3.51 27.42 -8.43
CA VAL A 326 2.96 26.07 -8.47
C VAL A 326 3.85 25.05 -9.18
N CYS A 327 5.03 25.45 -9.67
CA CYS A 327 5.95 24.55 -10.38
C CYS A 327 6.61 23.57 -9.38
N PRO A 328 6.46 22.24 -9.51
CA PRO A 328 7.11 21.25 -8.64
C PRO A 328 8.63 21.41 -8.47
N ALA A 329 9.30 22.09 -9.40
CA ALA A 329 10.73 22.35 -9.33
C ALA A 329 11.14 23.57 -8.49
N ASN A 330 10.19 24.43 -8.13
CA ASN A 330 10.36 25.42 -7.07
C ASN A 330 9.83 24.82 -5.77
N ARG A 331 10.57 23.87 -5.19
CA ARG A 331 10.25 23.34 -3.86
C ARG A 331 10.51 24.42 -2.83
N ILE A 332 9.47 24.80 -2.11
CA ILE A 332 9.59 25.61 -0.90
C ILE A 332 9.63 24.67 0.30
N THR A 333 10.18 25.12 1.42
CA THR A 333 10.14 24.35 2.66
C THR A 333 8.73 24.37 3.26
N LEU A 334 8.38 23.37 4.08
CA LEU A 334 7.10 23.35 4.80
C LEU A 334 6.89 24.61 5.66
N ALA A 335 7.96 25.13 6.27
CA ALA A 335 7.94 26.38 7.05
C ALA A 335 7.51 27.57 6.19
N GLN A 336 8.14 27.76 5.02
CA GLN A 336 7.76 28.82 4.08
C GLN A 336 6.33 28.64 3.57
N ALA A 337 5.92 27.40 3.31
CA ALA A 337 4.57 27.10 2.86
C ALA A 337 3.51 27.49 3.92
N ILE A 338 3.82 27.26 5.20
CA ILE A 338 3.02 27.71 6.35
C ILE A 338 2.94 29.24 6.37
N GLU A 339 4.08 29.94 6.28
CA GLU A 339 4.12 31.42 6.29
C GLU A 339 3.24 32.01 5.19
N PHE A 340 3.35 31.52 3.95
CA PHE A 340 2.49 31.97 2.85
C PHE A 340 1.01 31.76 3.14
N ALA A 341 0.64 30.63 3.74
CA ALA A 341 -0.74 30.32 4.06
C ALA A 341 -1.29 31.24 5.17
N GLU A 342 -0.47 31.58 6.16
CA GLU A 342 -0.81 32.54 7.21
C GLU A 342 -1.00 33.96 6.65
N ASP A 343 -0.21 34.33 5.63
CA ASP A 343 -0.33 35.59 4.88
C ASP A 343 -1.52 35.62 3.89
N GLY A 344 -2.36 34.58 3.89
CA GLY A 344 -3.57 34.50 3.06
C GLY A 344 -3.36 33.89 1.67
N ASN A 345 -2.19 33.31 1.40
CA ASN A 345 -1.91 32.54 0.18
C ASN A 345 -1.71 31.05 0.50
N PRO A 346 -2.79 30.24 0.56
CA PRO A 346 -2.68 28.84 0.96
C PRO A 346 -2.19 27.90 -0.13
N THR A 347 -2.11 28.36 -1.39
CA THR A 347 -1.74 27.51 -2.54
C THR A 347 -0.40 26.79 -2.38
N PRO A 348 0.69 27.43 -1.88
CA PRO A 348 1.96 26.75 -1.70
C PRO A 348 1.89 25.64 -0.65
N LEU A 349 1.13 25.84 0.44
CA LEU A 349 0.89 24.81 1.45
C LEU A 349 0.10 23.64 0.89
N VAL A 350 -0.99 23.89 0.17
CA VAL A 350 -1.82 22.83 -0.44
C VAL A 350 -1.01 22.01 -1.45
N LYS A 351 -0.12 22.67 -2.20
CA LYS A 351 0.79 21.98 -3.12
C LYS A 351 1.78 21.10 -2.38
N GLU A 352 2.44 21.63 -1.34
CA GLU A 352 3.38 20.90 -0.49
C GLU A 352 2.71 19.76 0.27
N MET A 353 1.46 19.93 0.69
CA MET A 353 0.77 18.93 1.51
C MET A 353 0.09 17.83 0.70
N ILE A 354 -0.43 18.15 -0.48
CA ILE A 354 -1.30 17.24 -1.24
C ILE A 354 -0.73 16.90 -2.63
N HIS A 355 -0.21 17.87 -3.38
CA HIS A 355 0.04 17.68 -4.82
C HIS A 355 1.36 17.02 -5.16
N ILE A 356 2.39 17.24 -4.36
CA ILE A 356 3.74 16.70 -4.64
C ILE A 356 3.97 15.31 -4.04
N HIS A 357 3.03 14.85 -3.21
CA HIS A 357 3.12 13.58 -2.52
C HIS A 357 2.40 12.47 -3.28
N GLU A 358 2.81 11.25 -2.99
CA GLU A 358 2.08 10.07 -3.40
C GLU A 358 0.64 10.14 -2.89
N ARG A 359 -0.30 9.63 -3.71
CA ARG A 359 -1.74 9.58 -3.43
C ARG A 359 -2.03 9.14 -1.99
N ARG A 360 -1.39 8.06 -1.53
CA ARG A 360 -1.61 7.52 -0.20
C ARG A 360 -1.27 8.51 0.92
N VAL A 361 -0.08 9.10 0.84
CA VAL A 361 0.39 10.09 1.83
C VAL A 361 -0.51 11.33 1.86
N ALA A 362 -0.97 11.77 0.70
CA ALA A 362 -1.91 12.89 0.60
C ALA A 362 -3.25 12.56 1.27
N ILE A 363 -3.80 11.36 1.07
CA ILE A 363 -5.02 10.90 1.74
C ILE A 363 -4.85 10.89 3.26
N GLU A 364 -3.74 10.35 3.77
CA GLU A 364 -3.49 10.32 5.22
C GLU A 364 -3.45 11.74 5.83
N ARG A 365 -2.84 12.69 5.11
CA ARG A 365 -2.81 14.10 5.53
C ARG A 365 -4.19 14.75 5.54
N LEU A 366 -5.08 14.40 4.60
CA LEU A 366 -6.46 14.88 4.62
C LEU A 366 -7.21 14.39 5.85
N ILE A 367 -7.01 13.11 6.21
CA ILE A 367 -7.65 12.51 7.38
C ILE A 367 -7.12 13.15 8.67
N ASP A 368 -5.80 13.33 8.81
CA ASP A 368 -5.23 13.97 9.99
C ASP A 368 -5.58 15.47 10.09
N ALA A 369 -5.70 16.18 8.97
CA ALA A 369 -6.20 17.56 8.96
C ALA A 369 -7.63 17.64 9.51
N TYR A 370 -8.51 16.69 9.14
CA TYR A 370 -9.83 16.59 9.74
C TYR A 370 -9.77 16.26 11.23
N ARG A 371 -8.99 15.25 11.63
CA ARG A 371 -8.86 14.82 13.04
C ARG A 371 -8.40 15.98 13.94
N LEU A 372 -7.38 16.73 13.52
CA LEU A 372 -6.89 17.90 14.26
C LEU A 372 -7.93 19.02 14.31
N ARG A 373 -8.69 19.25 13.23
CA ARG A 373 -9.79 20.23 13.23
C ARG A 373 -10.87 19.86 14.24
N ILE A 374 -11.26 18.60 14.34
CA ILE A 374 -12.24 18.13 15.33
C ILE A 374 -11.73 18.33 16.76
N GLU A 375 -10.44 18.04 17.01
CA GLU A 375 -9.82 18.35 18.30
C GLU A 375 -9.83 19.84 18.63
N ASP A 376 -9.46 20.70 17.68
CA ASP A 376 -9.43 22.14 17.89
C ASP A 376 -10.85 22.71 18.09
N LEU A 377 -11.87 22.22 17.38
CA LEU A 377 -13.27 22.59 17.61
C LEU A 377 -13.72 22.26 19.04
N HIS A 378 -13.32 21.11 19.57
CA HIS A 378 -13.66 20.71 20.93
C HIS A 378 -12.87 21.51 21.97
N ASN A 379 -11.55 21.59 21.81
CA ASN A 379 -10.62 22.17 22.79
C ASN A 379 -10.67 23.71 22.79
N ILE A 380 -10.74 24.34 21.62
CA ILE A 380 -10.72 25.79 21.45
C ILE A 380 -12.14 26.35 21.40
N SER A 381 -12.97 25.91 20.45
CA SER A 381 -14.30 26.50 20.23
C SER A 381 -15.37 25.96 21.17
N HIS A 382 -15.08 24.89 21.90
CA HIS A 382 -16.07 24.19 22.74
C HIS A 382 -17.27 23.66 21.96
N ILE A 383 -17.06 23.31 20.69
CA ILE A 383 -18.04 22.73 19.79
C ILE A 383 -17.79 21.23 19.71
N ASP A 384 -18.77 20.43 20.16
CA ASP A 384 -18.72 18.98 20.01
C ASP A 384 -19.03 18.61 18.54
N ALA A 385 -18.01 18.14 17.83
CA ALA A 385 -18.03 17.69 16.44
C ALA A 385 -17.36 16.30 16.33
N GLY A 386 -17.52 15.62 15.19
CA GLY A 386 -16.91 14.31 14.95
C GLY A 386 -17.21 13.33 16.08
N HIS A 387 -16.19 12.65 16.60
CA HIS A 387 -16.35 11.67 17.69
C HIS A 387 -16.81 12.25 19.03
N TYR A 388 -16.80 13.59 19.20
CA TYR A 388 -17.34 14.23 20.41
C TYR A 388 -18.85 14.40 20.40
N LYS A 389 -19.53 14.25 19.25
CA LYS A 389 -21.00 14.31 19.17
C LYS A 389 -21.64 13.07 19.82
N GLN A 390 -22.33 13.28 20.95
CA GLN A 390 -23.18 12.25 21.55
C GLN A 390 -24.65 12.42 21.12
N PRO A 391 -25.29 11.40 20.54
CA PRO A 391 -26.74 11.38 20.45
C PRO A 391 -27.35 11.16 21.86
N PRO A 392 -28.55 11.70 22.14
CA PRO A 392 -29.20 11.52 23.44
C PRO A 392 -29.43 10.03 23.75
N GLY A 393 -28.91 9.56 24.89
CA GLY A 393 -29.31 8.29 25.49
C GLY A 393 -28.65 7.02 24.93
N HIS A 394 -27.41 7.09 24.42
CA HIS A 394 -26.70 5.90 23.91
C HIS A 394 -25.40 5.62 24.68
N ALA A 395 -25.16 4.35 25.01
CA ALA A 395 -23.91 3.88 25.62
C ALA A 395 -22.81 3.66 24.56
N PRO A 396 -21.52 3.97 24.85
CA PRO A 396 -20.38 3.78 23.95
C PRO A 396 -20.00 2.29 23.76
N PRO A 397 -19.25 1.93 22.67
CA PRO A 397 -18.68 2.79 21.63
C PRO A 397 -19.58 2.94 20.39
N GLN A 398 -19.62 4.14 19.83
CA GLN A 398 -20.39 4.44 18.61
C GLN A 398 -19.48 4.49 17.36
N PRO A 399 -20.05 4.20 16.18
CA PRO A 399 -19.34 4.40 14.92
C PRO A 399 -18.98 5.88 14.70
N PRO A 400 -17.91 6.18 13.94
CA PRO A 400 -17.49 7.55 13.67
C PRO A 400 -18.56 8.30 12.87
N HIS A 401 -18.69 9.60 13.12
CA HIS A 401 -19.62 10.50 12.40
C HIS A 401 -19.11 10.80 10.99
N MET A 402 -19.23 9.82 10.08
CA MET A 402 -18.72 9.90 8.71
C MET A 402 -19.33 11.03 7.89
N GLU A 403 -20.57 11.46 8.18
CA GLU A 403 -21.27 12.49 7.41
C GLU A 403 -20.54 13.85 7.46
N GLU A 404 -19.98 14.20 8.63
CA GLU A 404 -19.16 15.41 8.75
C GLU A 404 -17.85 15.29 8.00
N PHE A 405 -17.21 14.13 8.04
CA PHE A 405 -15.98 13.88 7.29
C PHE A 405 -16.23 13.97 5.78
N ILE A 406 -17.32 13.39 5.29
CA ILE A 406 -17.73 13.49 3.88
C ILE A 406 -18.02 14.95 3.52
N THR A 407 -18.65 15.72 4.41
CA THR A 407 -18.90 17.15 4.22
C THR A 407 -17.58 17.94 4.15
N PHE A 408 -16.62 17.63 5.02
CA PHE A 408 -15.26 18.20 4.97
C PHE A 408 -14.57 17.91 3.63
N LEU A 409 -14.64 16.67 3.13
CA LEU A 409 -14.11 16.31 1.81
C LEU A 409 -14.85 17.02 0.67
N ARG A 410 -16.16 17.26 0.81
CA ARG A 410 -16.95 18.01 -0.19
C ARG A 410 -16.55 19.48 -0.24
N HIS A 411 -16.27 20.13 0.88
CA HIS A 411 -15.77 21.50 0.88
C HIS A 411 -14.44 21.64 0.11
N MET A 412 -13.56 20.63 0.18
CA MET A 412 -12.39 20.57 -0.70
C MET A 412 -12.76 20.50 -2.19
N GLN A 413 -13.87 19.86 -2.54
CA GLN A 413 -14.33 19.75 -3.93
C GLN A 413 -14.92 21.05 -4.47
N GLU A 414 -15.52 21.86 -3.59
CA GLU A 414 -16.23 23.09 -3.93
C GLU A 414 -15.34 24.34 -3.79
N THR A 415 -14.25 24.28 -3.03
CA THR A 415 -13.39 25.43 -2.80
C THR A 415 -12.59 25.83 -4.04
N VAL A 416 -12.70 27.10 -4.42
CA VAL A 416 -11.98 27.67 -5.57
C VAL A 416 -10.49 27.90 -5.25
N GLN A 417 -10.11 27.87 -3.97
CA GLN A 417 -8.75 28.11 -3.50
C GLN A 417 -7.83 26.88 -3.68
N ILE A 418 -8.41 25.71 -3.91
CA ILE A 418 -7.68 24.45 -4.05
C ILE A 418 -7.89 23.89 -5.44
N VAL A 419 -6.82 23.85 -6.21
CA VAL A 419 -6.81 23.01 -7.41
C VAL A 419 -6.84 21.58 -6.94
N ARG A 420 -7.77 20.79 -7.47
CA ARG A 420 -7.89 19.38 -7.15
C ARG A 420 -6.70 18.61 -7.76
N PRO A 421 -6.07 17.67 -7.02
CA PRO A 421 -5.09 16.77 -7.62
C PRO A 421 -5.73 15.97 -8.76
N HIS A 422 -4.99 15.76 -9.85
CA HIS A 422 -5.50 15.06 -11.04
C HIS A 422 -6.00 13.63 -10.76
N TRP A 423 -5.49 13.00 -9.69
CA TRP A 423 -5.88 11.66 -9.24
C TRP A 423 -7.07 11.66 -8.26
N TRP A 424 -7.56 12.82 -7.84
CA TRP A 424 -8.67 12.91 -6.89
C TRP A 424 -10.01 12.71 -7.61
N ASP A 425 -10.42 11.46 -7.71
CA ASP A 425 -11.69 11.02 -8.27
C ASP A 425 -12.59 10.40 -7.19
N LEU A 426 -13.74 9.84 -7.61
CA LEU A 426 -14.67 9.17 -6.69
C LEU A 426 -14.03 7.96 -6.01
N ALA A 427 -13.11 7.26 -6.68
CA ALA A 427 -12.42 6.12 -6.10
C ALA A 427 -11.44 6.55 -5.00
N ALA A 428 -10.68 7.64 -5.22
CA ALA A 428 -9.80 8.22 -4.22
C ALA A 428 -10.57 8.75 -3.00
N GLN A 429 -11.74 9.35 -3.21
CA GLN A 429 -12.61 9.74 -2.10
C GLN A 429 -13.09 8.51 -1.30
N THR A 430 -13.54 7.46 -1.98
CA THR A 430 -14.01 6.22 -1.34
C THR A 430 -12.89 5.58 -0.52
N GLU A 431 -11.67 5.53 -1.07
CA GLU A 431 -10.48 5.06 -0.35
C GLU A 431 -10.22 5.90 0.91
N CYS A 432 -10.27 7.24 0.80
CA CYS A 432 -10.11 8.15 1.93
C CYS A 432 -11.14 7.88 3.04
N GLU A 433 -12.41 7.70 2.68
CA GLU A 433 -13.50 7.39 3.61
C GLU A 433 -13.31 6.03 4.31
N ASP A 434 -12.86 5.01 3.57
CA ASP A 434 -12.63 3.67 4.12
C ASP A 434 -11.48 3.65 5.11
N LEU A 435 -10.39 4.36 4.81
CA LEU A 435 -9.26 4.52 5.74
C LEU A 435 -9.65 5.28 7.00
N ALA A 436 -10.41 6.36 6.85
CA ALA A 436 -10.92 7.16 7.97
C ALA A 436 -11.83 6.35 8.91
N ARG A 437 -12.61 5.41 8.36
CA ARG A 437 -13.54 4.55 9.12
C ARG A 437 -12.87 3.37 9.81
N ASN A 438 -11.66 3.00 9.39
CA ASN A 438 -11.01 1.79 9.89
C ASN A 438 -10.41 2.01 11.30
N HIS A 439 -11.14 1.57 12.32
CA HIS A 439 -10.76 1.62 13.75
C HIS A 439 -9.40 1.01 14.14
N LEU A 440 -8.78 0.24 13.24
CA LEU A 440 -7.49 -0.40 13.44
C LEU A 440 -6.34 0.44 12.90
N LEU A 441 -6.63 1.43 12.06
CA LEU A 441 -5.64 2.34 11.52
C LEU A 441 -5.40 3.52 12.45
N ARG A 442 -4.17 4.05 12.37
CA ARG A 442 -3.75 5.26 13.07
C ARG A 442 -4.68 6.46 12.78
N MET A 443 -5.09 6.56 11.53
CA MET A 443 -5.91 7.65 11.02
C MET A 443 -7.42 7.47 11.28
N TYR A 444 -7.82 6.51 12.13
CA TYR A 444 -9.23 6.37 12.50
C TYR A 444 -9.79 7.68 13.03
N ILE A 445 -10.89 8.16 12.45
CA ILE A 445 -11.47 9.46 12.85
C ILE A 445 -12.34 9.37 14.10
N GLY A 446 -12.64 8.16 14.58
CA GLY A 446 -13.41 7.95 15.81
C GLY A 446 -12.57 7.98 17.09
N ARG A 447 -11.33 8.47 17.03
CA ARG A 447 -10.42 8.61 18.18
C ARG A 447 -9.75 9.97 18.17
N LYS A 448 -9.35 10.42 19.36
CA LYS A 448 -8.58 11.65 19.57
C LYS A 448 -7.34 11.72 18.66
N ALA A 449 -7.07 12.90 18.12
CA ALA A 449 -5.81 13.19 17.44
C ALA A 449 -4.71 13.46 18.49
N ASP A 450 -3.57 12.81 18.34
CA ASP A 450 -2.39 13.05 19.18
C ASP A 450 -1.31 13.72 18.33
N GLU A 451 -0.83 14.88 18.78
CA GLU A 451 0.20 15.63 18.07
C GLU A 451 1.54 14.90 18.04
N GLU A 452 1.92 14.21 19.11
CA GLU A 452 3.19 13.46 19.16
C GLU A 452 3.14 12.28 18.19
N GLU A 453 1.99 11.61 18.10
CA GLU A 453 1.72 10.57 17.11
C GLU A 453 1.87 11.11 15.68
N ILE A 454 1.30 12.28 15.39
CA ILE A 454 1.39 12.92 14.06
C ILE A 454 2.84 13.30 13.74
N ILE A 455 3.56 13.94 14.68
CA ILE A 455 4.96 14.32 14.49
C ILE A 455 5.81 13.08 14.18
N THR A 456 5.62 12.01 14.94
CA THR A 456 6.34 10.74 14.76
C THR A 456 6.03 10.12 13.40
N HIS A 457 4.76 10.06 13.01
CA HIS A 457 4.31 9.48 11.74
C HIS A 457 4.94 10.18 10.53
N TYR A 458 5.08 11.51 10.60
CA TYR A 458 5.63 12.31 9.50
C TYR A 458 7.14 12.57 9.63
N GLY A 459 7.88 11.61 10.20
CA GLY A 459 9.35 11.63 10.23
C GLY A 459 9.95 12.67 11.19
N GLY A 460 9.25 12.95 12.29
CA GLY A 460 9.72 13.90 13.31
C GLY A 460 9.54 15.38 12.93
N GLN A 461 8.75 15.68 11.90
CA GLN A 461 8.51 17.06 11.46
C GLN A 461 7.59 17.79 12.45
N THR A 462 8.18 18.58 13.36
CA THR A 462 7.45 19.33 14.40
C THR A 462 6.47 20.36 13.85
N LEU A 463 6.66 20.83 12.61
CA LEU A 463 5.75 21.76 11.94
C LEU A 463 4.51 21.08 11.35
N MET A 464 4.48 19.74 11.29
CA MET A 464 3.42 19.02 10.61
C MET A 464 2.02 19.23 11.24
N PRO A 465 1.83 19.20 12.57
CA PRO A 465 0.53 19.52 13.16
C PRO A 465 0.04 20.93 12.79
N LYS A 466 0.94 21.92 12.78
CA LYS A 466 0.59 23.30 12.37
C LYS A 466 0.17 23.35 10.89
N ALA A 467 0.92 22.71 10.00
CA ALA A 467 0.56 22.62 8.58
C ALA A 467 -0.79 21.94 8.35
N LEU A 468 -1.07 20.85 9.07
CA LEU A 468 -2.34 20.12 8.95
C LEU A 468 -3.54 20.93 9.45
N ARG A 469 -3.39 21.74 10.50
CA ARG A 469 -4.43 22.67 10.97
C ARG A 469 -4.76 23.73 9.94
N ILE A 470 -3.73 24.40 9.40
CA ILE A 470 -3.92 25.42 8.36
C ILE A 470 -4.55 24.79 7.12
N LEU A 471 -4.09 23.59 6.73
CA LEU A 471 -4.70 22.83 5.65
C LEU A 471 -6.18 22.53 5.95
N GLY A 472 -6.53 22.13 7.17
CA GLY A 472 -7.91 21.91 7.60
C GLY A 472 -8.79 23.16 7.49
N ASP A 473 -8.27 24.33 7.88
CA ASP A 473 -8.96 25.62 7.72
C ASP A 473 -9.19 25.98 6.25
N VAL A 474 -8.18 25.76 5.41
CA VAL A 474 -8.25 26.02 3.96
C VAL A 474 -9.26 25.10 3.27
N LEU A 475 -9.28 23.81 3.65
CA LEU A 475 -10.20 22.81 3.10
C LEU A 475 -11.64 23.08 3.52
N TYR A 476 -11.86 23.44 4.79
CA TYR A 476 -13.19 23.77 5.31
C TYR A 476 -13.68 25.15 4.84
N GLY A 477 -12.75 26.03 4.44
CA GLY A 477 -13.05 27.41 4.04
C GLY A 477 -13.29 28.37 5.21
N ALA A 478 -12.98 27.97 6.45
CA ALA A 478 -13.11 28.81 7.64
C ALA A 478 -12.17 28.35 8.75
N LYS A 479 -11.66 29.31 9.52
CA LYS A 479 -10.90 29.01 10.75
C LYS A 479 -11.80 28.38 11.81
N VAL A 480 -11.20 27.58 12.68
CA VAL A 480 -11.84 27.14 13.92
C VAL A 480 -12.26 28.39 14.72
N PRO A 481 -13.57 28.56 15.07
CA PRO A 481 -14.04 29.74 15.77
C PRO A 481 -13.37 29.90 17.13
N MET A 482 -12.96 31.11 17.49
CA MET A 482 -12.56 31.38 18.86
C MET A 482 -13.79 31.34 19.78
N PRO A 483 -13.67 30.85 21.02
CA PRO A 483 -14.78 30.88 21.96
C PRO A 483 -15.18 32.34 22.17
N VAL A 484 -16.47 32.64 21.98
CA VAL A 484 -17.03 33.94 22.35
C VAL A 484 -16.98 34.01 23.87
N GLU A 485 -16.29 35.01 24.43
CA GLU A 485 -16.26 35.21 25.88
C GLU A 485 -17.71 35.21 26.39
N PRO A 486 -18.08 34.31 27.32
CA PRO A 486 -19.44 34.22 27.78
C PRO A 486 -19.80 35.53 28.49
N GLN A 487 -20.64 36.33 27.84
CA GLN A 487 -21.33 37.43 28.51
C GLN A 487 -22.38 36.82 29.45
N GLY A 488 -21.93 36.42 30.64
CA GLY A 488 -22.78 35.97 31.74
C GLY A 488 -23.30 34.53 31.61
N GLU A 489 -23.00 33.74 32.64
CA GLU A 489 -23.78 32.57 33.10
C GLU A 489 -23.86 31.34 32.17
N ASP A 490 -22.84 30.48 32.25
CA ASP A 490 -23.07 29.02 32.18
C ASP A 490 -22.01 28.26 33.00
N PHE A 491 -22.01 28.52 34.31
CA PHE A 491 -21.13 27.87 35.29
C PHE A 491 -21.40 26.35 35.34
N ASP A 492 -22.66 25.94 35.15
CA ASP A 492 -23.07 24.53 35.11
C ASP A 492 -22.44 23.75 33.95
N ARG A 493 -22.17 24.38 32.80
CA ARG A 493 -21.49 23.74 31.66
C ARG A 493 -20.00 23.53 31.92
N LEU A 494 -19.36 24.40 32.71
CA LEU A 494 -17.98 24.23 33.18
C LEU A 494 -17.86 23.16 34.26
N GLU A 495 -18.82 23.06 35.17
CA GLU A 495 -18.83 22.07 36.24
C GLU A 495 -19.12 20.65 35.70
N ARG A 496 -20.06 20.53 34.75
CA ARG A 496 -20.29 19.28 34.00
C ARG A 496 -19.07 18.84 33.16
N ARG A 497 -18.17 19.77 32.81
CA ARG A 497 -16.90 19.49 32.10
C ARG A 497 -15.80 18.99 33.01
N ALA A 498 -15.63 19.57 34.20
CA ALA A 498 -14.68 19.09 35.20
C ALA A 498 -14.98 17.64 35.62
N ALA A 499 -16.27 17.30 35.75
CA ALA A 499 -16.71 15.93 36.03
C ALA A 499 -16.36 14.93 34.90
N ARG A 500 -16.35 15.37 33.63
CA ARG A 500 -16.05 14.54 32.44
C ARG A 500 -14.56 14.23 32.27
N SER A 501 -13.65 15.12 32.67
CA SER A 501 -12.20 14.80 32.69
C SER A 501 -11.86 13.66 33.67
N SER A 502 -12.60 13.52 34.79
CA SER A 502 -12.46 12.34 35.66
C SER A 502 -13.04 11.05 35.05
N TRP A 503 -13.90 11.19 34.04
CA TRP A 503 -14.52 10.08 33.33
C TRP A 503 -13.55 9.45 32.31
N ASP A 504 -12.65 10.24 31.72
CA ASP A 504 -11.55 9.77 30.87
C ASP A 504 -10.51 8.94 31.65
N GLU A 505 -10.25 9.28 32.91
CA GLU A 505 -9.44 8.47 33.83
C GLU A 505 -10.10 7.11 34.09
N LYS A 506 -11.43 7.10 34.29
CA LYS A 506 -12.25 5.90 34.47
C LYS A 506 -12.31 5.00 33.23
N GLN A 507 -12.36 5.58 32.03
CA GLN A 507 -12.27 4.84 30.77
C GLN A 507 -10.88 4.19 30.59
N ARG A 508 -9.81 4.91 30.93
CA ARG A 508 -8.44 4.35 30.96
C ARG A 508 -8.27 3.26 32.01
N GLU A 509 -8.87 3.41 33.20
CA GLU A 509 -8.86 2.38 34.24
C GLU A 509 -9.68 1.15 33.87
N LEU A 510 -10.84 1.31 33.25
CA LEU A 510 -11.66 0.20 32.73
C LEU A 510 -10.90 -0.58 31.66
N TYR A 511 -10.20 0.11 30.76
CA TYR A 511 -9.36 -0.52 29.74
C TYR A 511 -8.16 -1.27 30.34
N ARG A 512 -7.47 -0.68 31.34
CA ARG A 512 -6.39 -1.35 32.08
C ARG A 512 -6.89 -2.56 32.90
N TYR A 513 -8.07 -2.45 33.50
CA TYR A 513 -8.73 -3.53 34.24
C TYR A 513 -9.06 -4.70 33.32
N TYR A 514 -9.58 -4.43 32.12
CA TYR A 514 -9.87 -5.46 31.12
C TYR A 514 -8.60 -6.21 30.69
N LEU A 515 -7.52 -5.48 30.40
CA LEU A 515 -6.21 -6.06 30.06
C LEU A 515 -5.61 -6.88 31.23
N GLN A 516 -5.77 -6.45 32.48
CA GLN A 516 -5.32 -7.23 33.66
C GLN A 516 -6.16 -8.49 33.90
N GLN A 517 -7.46 -8.47 33.64
CA GLN A 517 -8.32 -9.65 33.76
C GLN A 517 -7.98 -10.68 32.68
N GLU A 518 -7.69 -10.25 31.46
CA GLU A 518 -7.16 -11.13 30.42
C GLU A 518 -5.82 -11.76 30.83
N GLN A 519 -4.87 -10.97 31.35
CA GLN A 519 -3.58 -11.50 31.81
C GLN A 519 -3.71 -12.47 33.01
N LYS A 520 -4.63 -12.22 33.95
CA LYS A 520 -4.90 -13.14 35.08
C LYS A 520 -5.58 -14.42 34.62
N ASN A 521 -6.49 -14.33 33.66
CA ASN A 521 -7.13 -15.50 33.05
C ASN A 521 -6.13 -16.31 32.20
N MET A 522 -5.09 -15.67 31.65
CA MET A 522 -3.96 -16.34 30.98
C MET A 522 -2.96 -17.01 31.93
N ARG A 523 -2.89 -16.61 33.21
CA ARG A 523 -2.01 -17.23 34.22
C ARG A 523 -2.67 -18.34 35.04
N ARG A 524 -4.01 -18.39 35.06
CA ARG A 524 -4.81 -19.42 35.74
C ARG A 524 -5.16 -20.61 34.85
N LYS A 525 -5.02 -20.45 33.54
CA LYS A 525 -5.02 -21.52 32.54
C LYS A 525 -3.58 -21.92 32.28
#